data_AF-A0A528TFP5-F1
#
_entry.id   AF-A0A528TFP5-F1
#
_cell.length_a   1.000
_cell.length_b   1.000
_cell.length_c   1.000
_cell.angle_alpha   90.00
_cell.angle_beta   90.00
_cell.angle_gamma   90.00
#
_symmetry.space_group_name_H-M   'P 1'
#
loop_
_entity.id
_entity.type
_entity.pdbx_description
1 polymer ?
#
loop_
_entity_poly.entity_id
_entity_poly.type
_entity_poly.pdbx_seq_one_letter_code
_entity_poly.pdbx_strand_id
1 'polypeptide(L)'
;RKTKTRKTTVKESYALLINDESDKLLDQDEVVRQALESTENDGIVFLDEIDKIAARSDISGGPSREGVQRDLLPLVEGTTVATKYGPIKT
;
A
#
# COMPACT_ATOMS: atom_id res chain seq x y z
N ARG A 1 14.81 -19.07 14.08
CA ARG A 1 15.72 -17.91 13.94
C ARG A 1 17.00 -18.20 14.73
N LYS A 2 18.21 -18.10 14.15
CA LYS A 2 19.47 -18.20 14.91
C LYS A 2 19.69 -16.87 15.63
N THR A 3 19.66 -16.88 16.96
CA THR A 3 20.03 -15.72 17.78
C THR A 3 21.54 -15.50 17.68
N LYS A 4 21.95 -14.24 17.46
CA LYS A 4 23.35 -13.84 17.36
C LYS A 4 23.72 -13.10 18.65
N THR A 5 24.71 -13.61 19.36
CA THR A 5 25.17 -12.98 20.61
C THR A 5 25.88 -11.66 20.29
N ARG A 6 25.44 -10.57 20.93
CA ARG A 6 26.03 -9.24 20.79
C ARG A 6 26.40 -8.71 22.18
N LYS A 7 27.60 -8.15 22.33
CA LYS A 7 28.02 -7.45 23.56
C LYS A 7 27.53 -6.01 23.52
N THR A 8 26.97 -5.53 24.63
CA THR A 8 26.48 -4.15 24.80
C THR A 8 26.44 -3.82 26.29
N THR A 9 26.23 -2.55 26.65
CA THR A 9 26.05 -2.15 28.05
C THR A 9 24.64 -2.46 28.54
N VAL A 10 24.45 -2.60 29.86
CA VAL A 10 23.12 -2.84 30.46
C VAL A 10 22.14 -1.74 30.04
N LYS A 11 22.58 -0.48 30.01
CA LYS A 11 21.75 0.66 29.61
C LYS A 11 21.26 0.54 28.16
N GLU A 12 22.15 0.18 27.24
CA GLU A 12 21.81 0.04 25.81
C GLU A 12 20.99 -1.23 25.53
N SER A 13 21.19 -2.30 26.31
CA SER A 13 20.45 -3.56 26.13
C SER A 13 18.95 -3.39 26.29
N TYR A 14 18.50 -2.42 27.09
CA TYR A 14 17.08 -2.23 27.38
C TYR A 14 16.27 -1.91 26.12
N ALA A 15 16.73 -0.97 25.30
CA ALA A 15 16.05 -0.61 24.05
C ALA A 15 16.08 -1.76 23.03
N LEU A 16 17.20 -2.49 22.95
CA LEU A 16 17.33 -3.64 22.05
C LEU A 16 16.38 -4.78 22.43
N LEU A 17 16.25 -5.08 23.71
CA LEU A 17 15.37 -6.12 24.22
C LEU A 17 13.90 -5.74 24.04
N ILE A 18 13.54 -4.48 24.30
CA ILE A 18 12.17 -4.00 24.05
C ILE A 18 11.80 -4.15 22.58
N ASN A 19 12.68 -3.75 21.65
CA ASN A 19 12.39 -3.90 20.23
C ASN A 19 12.26 -5.37 19.83
N ASP A 20 13.17 -6.24 20.30
CA ASP A 20 13.13 -7.67 19.96
C ASP A 20 11.88 -8.39 20.51
N GLU A 21 11.40 -8.02 21.69
CA GLU A 21 10.14 -8.54 22.22
C GLU A 21 8.91 -7.90 21.56
N SER A 22 8.96 -6.60 21.24
CA SER A 22 7.87 -5.94 20.51
C SER A 22 7.65 -6.58 19.14
N ASP A 23 8.73 -6.92 18.43
CA ASP A 23 8.67 -7.60 17.13
C ASP A 23 8.09 -9.02 17.23
N LYS A 24 8.23 -9.70 18.38
CA LYS A 24 7.65 -11.03 18.62
C LYS A 24 6.16 -10.96 19.01
N LEU A 25 5.73 -9.86 19.62
CA LEU A 25 4.35 -9.63 20.01
C LEU A 25 3.45 -9.26 18.82
N LEU A 26 4.03 -8.82 17.71
CA LEU A 26 3.29 -8.49 16.49
C LEU A 26 2.98 -9.75 15.68
N ASP A 27 1.69 -10.07 15.58
CA ASP A 27 1.18 -11.01 14.59
C ASP A 27 1.13 -10.31 13.22
N GLN A 28 2.09 -10.66 12.36
CA GLN A 28 2.20 -10.06 11.02
C GLN A 28 1.03 -10.43 10.12
N ASP A 29 0.41 -11.60 10.31
CA ASP A 29 -0.72 -12.04 9.49
C ASP A 29 -1.96 -11.20 9.82
N GLU A 30 -2.19 -10.93 11.11
CA GLU A 30 -3.28 -10.05 11.56
C GLU A 30 -3.07 -8.59 11.10
N VAL A 31 -1.83 -8.08 11.17
CA VAL A 31 -1.51 -6.74 10.66
C VAL A 31 -1.80 -6.63 9.17
N VAL A 32 -1.40 -7.63 8.38
CA VAL A 32 -1.68 -7.66 6.94
C VAL A 32 -3.19 -7.71 6.68
N ARG A 33 -3.93 -8.54 7.42
CA ARG A 33 -5.38 -8.65 7.29
C ARG A 33 -6.07 -7.31 7.55
N GLN A 34 -5.72 -6.63 8.65
CA GLN A 34 -6.28 -5.31 8.99
C GLN A 34 -5.91 -4.24 7.97
N ALA A 35 -4.68 -4.27 7.45
CA ALA A 35 -4.24 -3.32 6.42
C ALA A 35 -5.01 -3.50 5.10
N LEU A 36 -5.27 -4.74 4.69
CA LEU A 36 -6.11 -5.04 3.53
C LEU A 36 -7.53 -4.51 3.76
N GLU A 37 -8.15 -4.85 4.90
CA GLU A 37 -9.51 -4.42 5.24
C GLU A 37 -9.65 -2.88 5.29
N SER A 38 -8.69 -2.18 5.88
CA SER A 38 -8.69 -0.71 5.93
C SER A 38 -8.48 -0.09 4.56
N THR A 39 -7.65 -0.69 3.70
CA THR A 39 -7.43 -0.18 2.33
C THR A 39 -8.67 -0.37 1.46
N GLU A 40 -9.37 -1.50 1.59
CA GLU A 40 -10.61 -1.77 0.84
C GLU A 40 -11.77 -0.85 1.27
N ASN A 41 -11.92 -0.60 2.57
CA ASN A 41 -13.09 0.15 3.08
C ASN A 41 -12.86 1.67 3.21
N ASP A 42 -11.65 2.07 3.58
CA ASP A 42 -11.32 3.47 3.94
C ASP A 42 -10.22 4.07 3.04
N GLY A 43 -9.75 3.33 2.03
CA GLY A 43 -8.68 3.78 1.14
C GLY A 43 -9.08 5.03 0.34
N ILE A 44 -8.18 6.03 0.32
CA ILE A 44 -8.38 7.26 -0.45
C ILE A 44 -7.27 7.38 -1.48
N VAL A 45 -7.65 7.52 -2.75
CA VAL A 45 -6.74 7.80 -3.87
C VAL A 45 -6.97 9.23 -4.35
N PHE A 46 -5.91 10.04 -4.31
CA PHE A 46 -5.93 11.39 -4.87
C PHE A 46 -5.28 11.38 -6.25
N LEU A 47 -6.04 11.77 -7.28
CA LEU A 47 -5.56 11.93 -8.64
C LEU A 47 -5.31 13.41 -8.92
N ASP A 48 -4.04 13.82 -8.89
CA ASP A 48 -3.64 15.17 -9.23
C ASP A 48 -3.64 15.38 -10.76
N GLU A 49 -3.84 16.63 -11.18
CA GLU A 49 -3.86 17.05 -12.59
C GLU A 49 -4.77 16.19 -13.50
N ILE A 50 -5.89 15.68 -12.96
CA ILE A 50 -6.85 14.85 -13.72
C ILE A 50 -7.44 15.57 -14.93
N ASP A 51 -7.47 16.90 -14.89
CA ASP A 51 -7.86 17.77 -16.01
C ASP A 51 -6.94 17.63 -17.23
N LYS A 52 -5.66 17.27 -17.03
CA LYS A 52 -4.74 16.98 -18.14
C LYS A 52 -5.12 15.73 -18.91
N ILE A 53 -5.82 14.78 -18.30
CA ILE A 53 -6.28 13.58 -18.99
C ILE A 53 -7.75 13.70 -19.42
N ALA A 54 -8.62 14.35 -18.67
CA ALA A 54 -10.08 14.42 -18.89
C ALA A 54 -10.56 15.40 -20.00
N ALA A 55 -9.66 15.94 -20.81
CA ALA A 55 -10.00 17.00 -21.78
C ALA A 55 -11.02 16.55 -22.85
N ARG A 56 -11.97 17.45 -23.15
CA ARG A 56 -13.14 17.23 -24.02
C ARG A 56 -12.79 16.92 -25.48
N SER A 57 -13.68 16.11 -26.05
CA SER A 57 -13.78 15.47 -27.37
C SER A 57 -13.48 16.29 -28.64
N ASP A 58 -13.13 17.57 -28.53
CA ASP A 58 -13.04 18.47 -29.71
C ASP A 58 -11.61 18.70 -30.18
N ILE A 59 -10.60 18.26 -29.42
CA ILE A 59 -9.19 18.35 -29.80
C ILE A 59 -8.66 16.92 -29.84
N SER A 60 -8.27 16.48 -31.05
CA SER A 60 -7.60 15.20 -31.31
C SER A 60 -6.31 15.11 -30.48
N GLY A 61 -6.44 14.74 -29.21
CA GLY A 61 -5.38 14.44 -28.28
C GLY A 61 -4.93 13.02 -28.55
N GLY A 62 -3.62 12.82 -28.78
CA GLY A 62 -3.06 11.54 -29.17
C GLY A 62 -3.41 10.37 -28.22
N PRO A 63 -3.24 9.13 -28.70
CA PRO A 63 -3.75 7.88 -28.11
C PRO A 63 -3.38 7.66 -26.62
N SER A 64 -2.37 8.34 -26.11
CA SER A 64 -1.93 8.24 -24.73
C SER A 64 -2.90 8.83 -23.70
N ARG A 65 -3.73 9.84 -24.04
CA ARG A 65 -4.65 10.47 -23.06
C ARG A 65 -5.87 9.60 -22.78
N GLU A 66 -6.47 9.07 -23.84
CA GLU A 66 -7.61 8.14 -23.76
C GLU A 66 -7.19 6.80 -23.16
N GLY A 67 -5.97 6.32 -23.48
CA GLY A 67 -5.41 5.12 -22.87
C GLY A 67 -5.31 5.21 -21.35
N VAL A 68 -4.80 6.33 -20.81
CA VAL A 68 -4.71 6.53 -19.35
C VAL A 68 -6.10 6.53 -18.70
N GLN A 69 -7.11 7.17 -19.31
CA GLN A 69 -8.47 7.12 -18.78
C GLN A 69 -9.02 5.69 -18.77
N ARG A 70 -8.88 4.96 -19.89
CA ARG A 70 -9.37 3.59 -20.01
C ARG A 70 -8.72 2.66 -18.98
N ASP A 71 -7.45 2.87 -18.71
CA ASP A 71 -6.70 2.07 -17.73
C ASP A 71 -7.07 2.43 -16.29
N LEU A 72 -7.57 3.64 -16.03
CA LEU A 72 -8.07 4.07 -14.71
C LEU A 72 -9.51 3.59 -14.44
N LEU A 73 -10.34 3.39 -15.46
CA LEU A 73 -11.74 2.98 -15.30
C LEU A 73 -11.93 1.77 -14.37
N PRO A 74 -11.19 0.65 -14.52
CA PRO A 74 -11.35 -0.51 -13.64
C PRO A 74 -11.14 -0.20 -12.15
N LEU A 75 -10.27 0.76 -11.83
CA LEU A 75 -9.99 1.14 -10.44
C LEU A 75 -11.12 1.97 -9.82
N VAL A 76 -11.92 2.65 -10.63
CA VAL A 76 -13.05 3.47 -10.16
C VAL A 76 -14.36 2.69 -10.20
N GLU A 77 -14.51 1.77 -11.16
CA GLU A 77 -15.70 0.91 -11.31
C GLU A 77 -15.69 -0.30 -10.37
N GLY A 78 -14.55 -0.57 -9.73
CA GLY A 78 -14.35 -1.67 -8.81
C GLY A 78 -13.69 -2.88 -9.48
N THR A 79 -12.42 -3.09 -9.17
CA THR A 79 -11.62 -4.23 -9.64
C THR A 79 -10.80 -4.83 -8.51
N THR A 80 -10.31 -6.06 -8.72
CA THR A 80 -9.35 -6.69 -7.82
C THR A 80 -7.92 -6.41 -8.29
N VAL A 81 -7.14 -5.75 -7.45
CA VAL A 81 -5.73 -5.42 -7.69
C VAL A 81 -4.85 -6.37 -6.88
N ALA A 82 -3.90 -7.04 -7.55
CA ALA A 82 -2.95 -7.90 -6.88
C ALA A 82 -1.84 -7.08 -6.21
N THR A 83 -1.62 -7.28 -4.91
CA THR A 83 -0.51 -6.67 -4.17
C THR A 83 0.38 -7.74 -3.55
N LYS A 84 1.57 -7.33 -3.07
CA LYS A 84 2.48 -8.21 -2.32
C LYS A 84 1.90 -8.73 -1.00
N TYR A 85 0.80 -8.13 -0.52
CA TYR A 85 0.13 -8.50 0.74
C TYR A 85 -1.16 -9.30 0.50
N GLY A 86 -1.61 -9.43 -0.74
CA GLY A 86 -2.87 -10.07 -1.10
C GLY A 86 -3.62 -9.31 -2.18
N PRO A 87 -4.69 -9.89 -2.73
CA PRO A 87 -5.63 -9.17 -3.57
C PRO A 87 -6.37 -8.10 -2.75
N ILE A 88 -6.56 -6.92 -3.32
CA ILE A 88 -7.38 -5.83 -2.76
C ILE A 88 -8.52 -5.55 -3.73
N LYS A 89 -9.74 -5.50 -3.21
CA LYS A 89 -10.91 -5.06 -3.97
C LYS A 89 -11.14 -3.56 -3.77
N THR A 90 -11.19 -2.85 -4.89
CA THR A 90 -11.54 -1.41 -4.96
C THR A 90 -13.04 -1.21 -5.12
#